data_AF-A0A939REI3-F1
#
_entry.id   AF-A0A939REI3-F1
#
_cell.length_a   1.000
_cell.length_b   1.000
_cell.length_c   1.000
_cell.angle_alpha   90.00
_cell.angle_beta   90.00
_cell.angle_gamma   90.00
#
_symmetry.space_group_name_H-M   'P 1'
#
loop_
_entity.id
_entity.type
_entity.pdbx_description
1 polymer ?
#
loop_
_entity_poly.entity_id
_entity_poly.type
_entity_poly.pdbx_seq_one_letter_code
_entity_poly.pdbx_strand_id
1 'polypeptide(L)'
;MLSNFKDQDFLLTDKEELKDIFKDVVFQDSFCKKLEAFLPSKRWYSAKDDTIATVSFQALVPLDKVLLAVVLVALKSGEKPTFLIPLRMALEQAADSVPEASVITGIGTPDKKGVIYDAVGDDDFAAGLLELLKNDVSTDVGEGMTLTASSTSTGKTLIQEVDGLPQEVLGVEQSNTSLVIGKKIMLKMYRRTAFGSNPEVTTTSFLTEEAHFENTPAYLGMLELKYADNRTMALGVLQAFVPNVGNGWAYTLDYLKSYFVEALAGQTGLRHTAYLKQARLLGKRTAEMHKAFAKGTDEIFKPVPVMADDLTAWRDQVIAQADKTIAVAQANVDHLTGDLKKRVENLINGRERIVARIAELLPVVADGKKTRFHGDYHLGQVVLDKDGDFYILDFEGEPLRPIAERQVKQSVLKDVAGMVRSFDYAAFGSVLLYVLPENQKKALELASKWREKATQAFLDGYFENMEGCDSLPSDKETTLKLMDLFVLEKTLYEVIYEVANRPDWLAIPMNGLARLINLDGE
;
A
#
# COMPACT_ATOMS: atom_id res chain seq x y z
N MET A 1 28.68 7.43 20.16
CA MET A 1 27.46 8.25 19.94
C MET A 1 27.28 9.31 21.03
N LEU A 2 27.40 8.93 22.31
CA LEU A 2 27.14 9.83 23.44
C LEU A 2 27.97 11.13 23.43
N SER A 3 29.18 11.09 22.86
CA SER A 3 30.07 12.25 22.70
C SER A 3 29.55 13.35 21.77
N ASN A 4 28.56 13.04 20.92
CA ASN A 4 28.05 13.96 19.90
C ASN A 4 26.88 14.83 20.39
N PHE A 5 26.26 14.46 21.52
CA PHE A 5 25.16 15.22 22.11
C PHE A 5 25.68 16.45 22.86
N LYS A 6 24.99 17.59 22.69
CA LYS A 6 25.24 18.77 23.53
C LYS A 6 24.55 18.56 24.89
N ASP A 7 24.97 19.27 25.93
CA ASP A 7 24.39 19.09 27.28
C ASP A 7 22.87 19.34 27.33
N GLN A 8 22.36 20.27 26.51
CA GLN A 8 20.93 20.56 26.35
C GLN A 8 20.13 19.43 25.65
N ASP A 9 20.82 18.44 25.08
CA ASP A 9 20.21 17.29 24.41
C ASP A 9 20.00 16.11 25.36
N PHE A 10 20.44 16.24 26.62
CA PHE A 10 20.20 15.26 27.67
C PHE A 10 18.96 15.62 28.51
N LEU A 11 18.11 14.62 28.74
CA LEU A 11 17.09 14.68 29.80
C LEU A 11 17.66 14.04 31.07
N LEU A 12 17.55 14.73 32.20
CA LEU A 12 18.00 14.23 33.48
C LEU A 12 16.92 13.32 34.11
N THR A 13 17.35 12.23 34.72
CA THR A 13 16.48 11.31 35.45
C THR A 13 17.23 10.64 36.61
N ASP A 14 16.52 10.19 37.63
CA ASP A 14 17.03 9.44 38.77
C ASP A 14 16.68 7.93 38.72
N LYS A 15 15.98 7.49 37.66
CA LYS A 15 15.50 6.11 37.50
C LYS A 15 16.25 5.38 36.39
N GLU A 16 16.36 4.06 36.54
CA GLU A 16 17.05 3.17 35.59
C GLU A 16 16.10 2.31 34.75
N GLU A 17 14.78 2.37 34.98
CA GLU A 17 13.78 1.64 34.18
C GLU A 17 12.89 2.61 33.39
N LEU A 18 12.79 2.38 32.07
CA LEU A 18 12.09 3.27 31.14
C LEU A 18 10.62 3.52 31.55
N LYS A 19 9.87 2.46 31.86
CA LYS A 19 8.47 2.57 32.29
C LYS A 19 8.30 3.43 33.54
N ASP A 20 9.30 3.46 34.43
CA ASP A 20 9.23 4.22 35.68
C ASP A 20 9.62 5.67 35.48
N ILE A 21 10.58 5.94 34.57
CA ILE A 21 10.93 7.30 34.13
C ILE A 21 9.68 7.97 33.55
N PHE A 22 8.96 7.27 32.67
CA PHE A 22 7.75 7.78 32.03
C PHE A 22 6.54 7.91 32.96
N LYS A 23 6.62 7.58 34.27
CA LYS A 23 5.59 7.97 35.24
C LYS A 23 5.70 9.45 35.67
N ASP A 24 6.83 10.10 35.41
CA ASP A 24 7.03 11.52 35.70
C ASP A 24 6.51 12.39 34.55
N VAL A 25 5.48 13.21 34.84
CA VAL A 25 4.85 14.12 33.89
C VAL A 25 5.85 15.15 33.34
N VAL A 26 6.78 15.65 34.17
CA VAL A 26 7.78 16.63 33.74
C VAL A 26 8.75 16.02 32.74
N PHE A 27 9.12 14.75 32.95
CA PHE A 27 9.92 14.01 31.99
C PHE A 27 9.16 13.78 30.68
N GLN A 28 7.89 13.35 30.76
CA GLN A 28 7.05 13.16 29.57
C GLN A 28 6.96 14.45 28.74
N ASP A 29 6.66 15.59 29.36
CA ASP A 29 6.57 16.89 28.67
C ASP A 29 7.90 17.27 27.98
N SER A 30 9.01 17.01 28.66
CA SER A 30 10.34 17.29 28.12
C SER A 30 10.70 16.35 26.96
N PHE A 31 10.29 15.08 27.05
CA PHE A 31 10.47 14.10 25.99
C PHE A 31 9.59 14.38 24.77
N CYS A 32 8.33 14.79 24.96
CA CYS A 32 7.45 15.23 23.89
C CYS A 32 8.07 16.35 23.05
N LYS A 33 8.77 17.31 23.68
CA LYS A 33 9.53 18.35 22.95
C LYS A 33 10.66 17.79 22.10
N LYS A 34 11.29 16.68 22.51
CA LYS A 34 12.31 15.99 21.70
C LYS A 34 11.66 15.27 20.51
N LEU A 35 10.47 14.70 20.71
CA LEU A 35 9.68 14.09 19.63
C LEU A 35 9.29 15.10 18.53
N GLU A 36 9.02 16.37 18.87
CA GLU A 36 8.72 17.43 17.89
C GLU A 36 9.82 17.58 16.82
N ALA A 37 11.09 17.39 17.19
CA ALA A 37 12.21 17.43 16.25
C ALA A 37 12.47 16.07 15.58
N PHE A 38 12.27 14.97 16.31
CA PHE A 38 12.52 13.63 15.81
C PHE A 38 11.52 13.19 14.74
N LEU A 39 10.22 13.41 14.96
CA LEU A 39 9.16 12.94 14.07
C LEU A 39 9.34 13.43 12.62
N PRO A 40 9.54 14.73 12.33
CA PRO A 40 9.71 15.21 10.96
C PRO A 40 10.94 14.64 10.23
N SER A 41 11.95 14.19 10.97
CA SER A 41 13.16 13.57 10.39
C SER A 41 12.88 12.21 9.74
N LYS A 42 11.76 11.57 10.08
CA LYS A 42 11.43 10.22 9.64
C LYS A 42 10.80 10.20 8.27
N ARG A 43 11.06 9.12 7.54
CA ARG A 43 10.41 8.88 6.24
C ARG A 43 8.92 8.60 6.43
N TRP A 44 8.57 7.84 7.45
CA TRP A 44 7.20 7.45 7.77
C TRP A 44 6.34 8.55 8.40
N TYR A 45 6.92 9.69 8.77
CA TYR A 45 6.14 10.84 9.20
C TYR A 45 5.51 11.51 7.98
N SER A 46 4.19 11.36 7.85
CA SER A 46 3.46 11.78 6.64
C SER A 46 2.86 13.19 6.71
N ALA A 47 2.99 13.92 7.81
CA ALA A 47 2.42 15.27 8.00
C ALA A 47 3.49 16.36 7.83
N LYS A 48 4.27 16.26 6.75
CA LYS A 48 5.44 17.15 6.47
C LYS A 48 5.06 18.51 5.90
N ASP A 49 3.84 18.61 5.40
CA ASP A 49 3.21 19.80 4.84
C ASP A 49 2.60 20.73 5.91
N ASP A 50 2.61 20.31 7.18
CA ASP A 50 2.13 21.09 8.32
C ASP A 50 3.18 21.15 9.45
N THR A 51 2.97 22.06 10.40
CA THR A 51 3.83 22.25 11.56
C THR A 51 3.19 21.66 12.81
N ILE A 52 4.00 20.96 13.60
CA ILE A 52 3.59 20.44 14.90
C ILE A 52 3.30 21.62 15.85
N ALA A 53 2.13 21.59 16.49
CA ALA A 53 1.73 22.51 17.54
C ALA A 53 2.05 21.94 18.92
N THR A 54 1.68 20.68 19.17
CA THR A 54 2.00 19.95 20.40
C THR A 54 2.15 18.46 20.13
N VAL A 55 2.93 17.78 20.98
CA VAL A 55 3.03 16.32 21.06
C VAL A 55 2.63 15.87 22.46
N SER A 56 1.85 14.80 22.57
CA SER A 56 1.47 14.19 23.85
C SER A 56 1.34 12.68 23.74
N PHE A 57 1.44 11.97 24.86
CA PHE A 57 1.11 10.55 24.92
C PHE A 57 -0.39 10.36 25.13
N GLN A 58 -0.99 9.44 24.38
CA GLN A 58 -2.32 8.91 24.70
C GLN A 58 -2.20 7.66 25.57
N ALA A 59 -1.27 6.77 25.21
CA ALA A 59 -1.03 5.56 25.95
C ALA A 59 0.45 5.19 25.91
N LEU A 60 0.90 4.56 26.99
CA LEU A 60 2.25 4.00 27.12
C LEU A 60 2.08 2.54 27.54
N VAL A 61 2.40 1.63 26.63
CA VAL A 61 2.17 0.20 26.80
C VAL A 61 3.49 -0.51 27.09
N PRO A 62 3.70 -1.07 28.30
CA PRO A 62 4.90 -1.83 28.60
C PRO A 62 4.93 -3.16 27.83
N LEU A 63 6.04 -3.41 27.13
CA LEU A 63 6.40 -4.63 26.41
C LEU A 63 7.75 -5.12 26.96
N ASP A 64 7.75 -5.57 28.22
CA ASP A 64 8.98 -5.87 28.99
C ASP A 64 9.97 -4.69 29.01
N LYS A 65 11.05 -4.74 28.22
CA LYS A 65 12.09 -3.70 28.13
C LYS A 65 11.74 -2.55 27.18
N VAL A 66 10.67 -2.70 26.40
CA VAL A 66 10.21 -1.71 25.42
C VAL A 66 8.93 -1.07 25.94
N LEU A 67 8.72 0.21 25.63
CA LEU A 67 7.48 0.92 25.90
C LEU A 67 6.86 1.35 24.57
N LEU A 68 5.78 0.70 24.14
CA LEU A 68 5.07 1.11 22.93
C LEU A 68 4.27 2.38 23.24
N ALA A 69 4.73 3.50 22.71
CA ALA A 69 4.10 4.79 22.88
C ALA A 69 3.09 5.07 21.76
N VAL A 70 1.86 5.41 22.17
CA VAL A 70 0.81 5.95 21.32
C VAL A 70 0.85 7.47 21.44
N VAL A 71 1.31 8.15 20.40
CA VAL A 71 1.66 9.57 20.42
C VAL A 71 0.64 10.37 19.61
N LEU A 72 -0.06 11.29 20.25
CA LEU A 72 -0.92 12.26 19.58
C LEU A 72 -0.09 13.48 19.16
N VAL A 73 -0.16 13.85 17.90
CA VAL A 73 0.49 15.04 17.35
C VAL A 73 -0.59 16.01 16.93
N ALA A 74 -0.75 17.12 17.65
CA ALA A 74 -1.64 18.18 17.21
C ALA A 74 -0.88 19.09 16.24
N LEU A 75 -1.41 19.28 15.05
CA LEU A 75 -0.86 20.15 14.02
C LEU A 75 -1.51 21.53 14.06
N LYS A 76 -0.84 22.55 13.50
CA LYS A 76 -1.37 23.92 13.48
C LYS A 76 -2.63 24.07 12.63
N SER A 77 -2.85 23.21 11.62
CA SER A 77 -4.13 23.14 10.90
C SER A 77 -5.31 22.72 11.77
N GLY A 78 -5.05 22.09 12.93
CA GLY A 78 -6.07 21.48 13.79
C GLY A 78 -6.20 19.97 13.63
N GLU A 79 -5.54 19.35 12.62
CA GLU A 79 -5.44 17.90 12.54
C GLU A 79 -4.70 17.30 13.73
N LYS A 80 -5.08 16.08 14.12
CA LYS A 80 -4.49 15.37 15.26
C LYS A 80 -4.12 13.92 14.92
N PRO A 81 -3.19 13.67 13.99
CA PRO A 81 -2.72 12.33 13.69
C PRO A 81 -2.10 11.66 14.93
N THR A 82 -2.28 10.34 15.02
CA THR A 82 -1.68 9.50 16.05
C THR A 82 -0.57 8.66 15.45
N PHE A 83 0.54 8.49 16.18
CA PHE A 83 1.71 7.75 15.75
C PHE A 83 2.14 6.70 16.78
N LEU A 84 2.72 5.61 16.30
CA LEU A 84 3.30 4.56 17.14
C LEU A 84 4.82 4.61 17.14
N ILE A 85 5.38 4.63 18.35
CA ILE A 85 6.82 4.64 18.58
C ILE A 85 7.18 3.63 19.67
N PRO A 86 7.83 2.50 19.35
CA PRO A 86 8.40 1.64 20.36
C PRO A 86 9.63 2.33 20.95
N LEU A 87 9.60 2.62 22.25
CA LEU A 87 10.67 3.30 22.96
C LEU A 87 11.51 2.30 23.72
N ARG A 88 12.83 2.41 23.61
CA ARG A 88 13.78 1.67 24.45
C ARG A 88 14.87 2.60 24.96
N MET A 89 15.44 2.21 26.09
CA MET A 89 16.56 2.88 26.72
C MET A 89 17.82 2.02 26.63
N ALA A 90 18.92 2.64 26.24
CA ALA A 90 20.25 2.03 26.31
C ALA A 90 21.18 2.95 27.13
N LEU A 91 21.90 2.37 28.08
CA LEU A 91 22.84 3.09 28.95
C LEU A 91 24.28 2.70 28.62
N GLU A 92 25.20 3.64 28.83
CA GLU A 92 26.65 3.44 28.75
C GLU A 92 27.09 2.82 27.41
N GLN A 93 27.85 1.73 27.43
CA GLN A 93 28.38 1.08 26.22
C GLN A 93 27.27 0.58 25.28
N ALA A 94 26.10 0.23 25.81
CA ALA A 94 24.97 -0.19 24.97
C ALA A 94 24.45 0.98 24.11
N ALA A 95 24.53 2.22 24.60
CA ALA A 95 24.12 3.40 23.84
C ALA A 95 24.98 3.64 22.60
N ASP A 96 26.26 3.25 22.63
CA ASP A 96 27.16 3.39 21.47
C ASP A 96 26.85 2.41 20.33
N SER A 97 26.08 1.34 20.61
CA SER A 97 25.65 0.36 19.61
C SER A 97 24.32 0.72 18.93
N VAL A 98 23.61 1.74 19.42
CA VAL A 98 22.35 2.19 18.84
C VAL A 98 22.63 2.93 17.51
N PRO A 99 21.84 2.73 16.44
CA PRO A 99 21.98 3.54 15.24
C PRO A 99 21.60 5.00 15.50
N GLU A 100 22.44 5.95 15.11
CA GLU A 100 22.19 7.39 15.31
C GLU A 100 20.83 7.83 14.75
N ALA A 101 20.45 7.28 13.60
CA ALA A 101 19.16 7.56 12.98
C ALA A 101 17.96 7.16 13.86
N SER A 102 18.10 6.19 14.77
CA SER A 102 17.02 5.74 15.67
C SER A 102 16.91 6.56 16.95
N VAL A 103 17.93 7.35 17.29
CA VAL A 103 18.00 8.06 18.57
C VAL A 103 17.03 9.22 18.60
N ILE A 104 16.25 9.32 19.68
CA ILE A 104 15.32 10.41 19.92
C ILE A 104 16.01 11.49 20.75
N THR A 105 16.66 11.10 21.86
CA THR A 105 17.33 12.02 22.77
C THR A 105 18.37 11.31 23.62
N GLY A 106 19.37 12.07 24.08
CA GLY A 106 20.25 11.64 25.17
C GLY A 106 19.50 11.66 26.50
N ILE A 107 19.91 10.80 27.42
CA ILE A 107 19.44 10.78 28.81
C ILE A 107 20.61 10.62 29.78
N GLY A 108 20.49 11.20 30.97
CA GLY A 108 21.53 11.16 31.98
C GLY A 108 20.94 10.90 33.36
N THR A 109 21.52 9.95 34.06
CA THR A 109 21.44 9.83 35.52
C THR A 109 22.67 10.50 36.14
N PRO A 110 22.71 10.73 37.47
CA PRO A 110 23.91 11.25 38.13
C PRO A 110 25.19 10.45 37.81
N ASP A 111 25.07 9.13 37.61
CA ASP A 111 26.21 8.23 37.47
C ASP A 111 26.39 7.65 36.04
N LYS A 112 25.35 7.69 35.21
CA LYS A 112 25.35 7.04 33.87
C LYS A 112 24.69 7.90 32.81
N LYS A 113 25.24 7.90 31.60
CA LYS A 113 24.63 8.51 30.41
C LYS A 113 24.10 7.42 29.48
N GLY A 114 23.09 7.75 28.69
CA GLY A 114 22.49 6.84 27.73
C GLY A 114 21.64 7.57 26.70
N VAL A 115 20.81 6.81 25.99
CA VAL A 115 19.88 7.32 24.98
C VAL A 115 18.52 6.64 25.09
N ILE A 116 17.47 7.37 24.69
CA ILE A 116 16.17 6.79 24.34
C ILE A 116 16.04 6.83 22.83
N TYR A 117 15.60 5.73 22.24
CA TYR A 117 15.56 5.53 20.80
C TYR A 117 14.33 4.73 20.36
N ASP A 118 14.05 4.81 19.06
CA ASP A 118 13.02 4.02 18.38
C ASP A 118 13.50 2.57 18.21
N ALA A 119 12.87 1.67 18.96
CA ALA A 119 13.26 0.29 19.16
C ALA A 119 12.61 -0.70 18.18
N VAL A 120 12.12 -0.20 17.03
CA VAL A 120 11.36 -1.05 16.10
C VAL A 120 12.17 -2.23 15.54
N GLY A 121 13.50 -2.09 15.50
CA GLY A 121 14.42 -3.13 15.06
C GLY A 121 14.99 -3.99 16.19
N ASP A 122 14.55 -3.82 17.44
CA ASP A 122 15.05 -4.57 18.59
C ASP A 122 14.28 -5.87 18.79
N ASP A 123 15.00 -6.95 19.12
CA ASP A 123 14.38 -8.28 19.30
C ASP A 123 13.37 -8.29 20.45
N ASP A 124 13.64 -7.51 21.50
CA ASP A 124 12.74 -7.36 22.65
C ASP A 124 11.39 -6.71 22.25
N PHE A 125 11.34 -5.87 21.20
CA PHE A 125 10.08 -5.26 20.75
C PHE A 125 9.15 -6.30 20.11
N ALA A 126 9.66 -7.05 19.14
CA ALA A 126 8.89 -8.10 18.49
C ALA A 126 8.48 -9.19 19.49
N ALA A 127 9.40 -9.64 20.34
CA ALA A 127 9.12 -10.65 21.35
C ALA A 127 8.00 -10.19 22.31
N GLY A 128 8.05 -8.94 22.79
CA GLY A 128 7.01 -8.38 23.65
C GLY A 128 5.64 -8.36 22.97
N LEU A 129 5.56 -7.96 21.69
CA LEU A 129 4.29 -7.97 20.95
C LEU A 129 3.75 -9.38 20.70
N LEU A 130 4.61 -10.32 20.31
CA LEU A 130 4.21 -11.71 20.08
C LEU A 130 3.69 -12.35 21.37
N GLU A 131 4.26 -12.03 22.54
CA GLU A 131 3.77 -12.54 23.82
C GLU A 131 2.38 -12.00 24.17
N LEU A 132 2.07 -10.73 23.86
CA LEU A 132 0.71 -10.21 24.01
C LEU A 132 -0.29 -10.95 23.10
N LEU A 133 0.10 -11.14 21.84
CA LEU A 133 -0.70 -11.80 20.79
C LEU A 133 -0.95 -13.28 21.09
N LYS A 134 0.04 -13.98 21.67
CA LYS A 134 -0.05 -15.39 22.06
C LYS A 134 -1.05 -15.63 23.19
N ASN A 135 -1.14 -14.68 24.13
CA ASN A 135 -1.94 -14.80 25.35
C ASN A 135 -3.31 -14.12 25.27
N ASP A 136 -3.72 -13.62 24.10
CA ASP A 136 -4.95 -12.85 23.89
C ASP A 136 -5.13 -11.71 24.91
N VAL A 137 -4.08 -10.91 25.12
CA VAL A 137 -4.08 -9.88 26.16
C VAL A 137 -5.19 -8.85 25.94
N SER A 138 -5.90 -8.52 27.02
CA SER A 138 -6.76 -7.33 27.13
C SER A 138 -6.38 -6.59 28.41
N THR A 139 -5.92 -5.34 28.29
CA THR A 139 -5.38 -4.59 29.43
C THR A 139 -5.75 -3.12 29.34
N ASP A 140 -6.22 -2.55 30.45
CA ASP A 140 -6.48 -1.12 30.61
C ASP A 140 -5.14 -0.36 30.55
N VAL A 141 -5.07 0.64 29.68
CA VAL A 141 -3.88 1.48 29.48
C VAL A 141 -4.12 2.94 29.87
N GLY A 142 -5.21 3.20 30.60
CA GLY A 142 -5.58 4.52 31.12
C GLY A 142 -6.49 5.31 30.20
N GLU A 143 -7.05 6.41 30.73
CA GLU A 143 -7.92 7.36 30.03
C GLU A 143 -9.09 6.73 29.25
N GLY A 144 -9.61 5.60 29.75
CA GLY A 144 -10.70 4.86 29.10
C GLY A 144 -10.27 4.10 27.86
N MET A 145 -8.98 3.77 27.73
CA MET A 145 -8.44 2.96 26.64
C MET A 145 -8.05 1.57 27.12
N THR A 146 -8.31 0.56 26.30
CA THR A 146 -7.92 -0.83 26.52
C THR A 146 -7.12 -1.30 25.33
N LEU A 147 -5.90 -1.75 25.56
CA LEU A 147 -5.13 -2.48 24.56
C LEU A 147 -5.67 -3.89 24.46
N THR A 148 -5.91 -4.36 23.23
CA THR A 148 -6.20 -5.77 22.96
C THR A 148 -5.28 -6.32 21.90
N ALA A 149 -4.70 -7.47 22.18
CA ALA A 149 -3.91 -8.27 21.25
C ALA A 149 -4.58 -9.64 21.15
N SER A 150 -4.81 -10.15 19.95
CA SER A 150 -5.40 -11.48 19.77
C SER A 150 -4.87 -12.15 18.52
N SER A 151 -4.80 -13.48 18.56
CA SER A 151 -4.31 -14.29 17.44
C SER A 151 -5.27 -15.42 17.09
N THR A 152 -5.28 -15.80 15.81
CA THR A 152 -5.94 -17.02 15.36
C THR A 152 -5.22 -18.25 15.94
N SER A 153 -5.86 -19.42 15.86
CA SER A 153 -5.23 -20.68 16.30
C SER A 153 -3.91 -20.92 15.57
N THR A 154 -3.89 -20.70 14.25
CA THR A 154 -2.67 -20.78 13.42
C THR A 154 -1.64 -19.74 13.86
N GLY A 155 -2.07 -18.51 14.16
CA GLY A 155 -1.19 -17.46 14.66
C GLY A 155 -0.47 -17.87 15.94
N LYS A 156 -1.18 -18.44 16.93
CA LYS A 156 -0.58 -18.91 18.18
C LYS A 156 0.45 -20.02 17.96
N THR A 157 0.16 -20.97 17.07
CA THR A 157 1.12 -22.02 16.71
C THR A 157 2.38 -21.43 16.10
N LEU A 158 2.23 -20.54 15.10
CA LEU A 158 3.38 -19.92 14.46
C LEU A 158 4.20 -19.05 15.43
N ILE A 159 3.55 -18.33 16.35
CA ILE A 159 4.25 -17.54 17.38
C ILE A 159 5.17 -18.43 18.22
N GLN A 160 4.69 -19.62 18.62
CA GLN A 160 5.52 -20.58 19.37
C GLN A 160 6.67 -21.12 18.54
N GLU A 161 6.46 -21.36 17.24
CA GLU A 161 7.49 -21.87 16.34
C GLU A 161 8.61 -20.87 16.01
N VAL A 162 8.33 -19.57 16.13
CA VAL A 162 9.31 -18.51 15.87
C VAL A 162 9.96 -17.95 17.13
N ASP A 163 9.63 -18.48 18.30
CA ASP A 163 10.21 -18.04 19.57
C ASP A 163 11.75 -18.14 19.54
N GLY A 164 12.42 -17.04 19.88
CA GLY A 164 13.88 -16.91 19.81
C GLY A 164 14.50 -16.95 18.41
N LEU A 165 13.71 -16.99 17.33
CA LEU A 165 14.25 -16.92 15.97
C LEU A 165 14.62 -15.48 15.56
N PRO A 166 15.56 -15.30 14.62
CA PRO A 166 15.93 -13.98 14.13
C PRO A 166 14.75 -13.22 13.53
N GLN A 167 14.78 -11.90 13.72
CA GLN A 167 13.90 -10.97 13.03
C GLN A 167 14.66 -10.09 12.03
N GLU A 168 13.95 -9.62 11.03
CA GLU A 168 14.48 -8.74 9.98
C GLU A 168 13.49 -7.60 9.70
N VAL A 169 13.97 -6.36 9.78
CA VAL A 169 13.19 -5.19 9.36
C VAL A 169 13.21 -5.08 7.85
N LEU A 170 12.04 -5.04 7.21
CA LEU A 170 11.97 -4.84 5.76
C LEU A 170 12.17 -3.36 5.40
N GLY A 171 13.21 -3.10 4.59
CA GLY A 171 13.80 -1.78 4.34
C GLY A 171 13.05 -0.81 3.42
N VAL A 172 11.71 -0.80 3.42
CA VAL A 172 10.91 0.20 2.70
C VAL A 172 9.92 0.84 3.66
N GLU A 173 10.38 1.82 4.43
CA GLU A 173 9.52 2.61 5.33
C GLU A 173 8.67 3.60 4.51
N GLN A 174 7.38 3.29 4.36
CA GLN A 174 6.35 4.26 3.99
C GLN A 174 5.45 4.57 5.19
N SER A 175 4.21 4.10 5.24
CA SER A 175 3.26 4.32 6.34
C SER A 175 3.43 3.36 7.52
N ASN A 176 4.14 2.25 7.31
CA ASN A 176 4.21 1.11 8.22
C ASN A 176 5.66 0.67 8.42
N THR A 177 5.92 -0.05 9.52
CA THR A 177 7.15 -0.82 9.70
C THR A 177 6.82 -2.31 9.70
N SER A 178 7.52 -3.08 8.86
CA SER A 178 7.29 -4.52 8.71
C SER A 178 8.49 -5.32 9.21
N LEU A 179 8.23 -6.33 10.03
CA LEU A 179 9.21 -7.23 10.61
C LEU A 179 8.92 -8.66 10.14
N VAL A 180 9.92 -9.35 9.62
CA VAL A 180 9.85 -10.78 9.31
C VAL A 180 10.50 -11.55 10.45
N ILE A 181 9.77 -12.48 11.06
CA ILE A 181 10.23 -13.25 12.21
C ILE A 181 10.28 -14.72 11.83
N GLY A 182 11.47 -15.32 11.93
CA GLY A 182 11.70 -16.72 11.62
C GLY A 182 11.35 -17.15 10.18
N LYS A 183 11.16 -16.18 9.26
CA LYS A 183 10.63 -16.39 7.90
C LYS A 183 9.29 -17.17 7.87
N LYS A 184 8.49 -17.03 8.93
CA LYS A 184 7.15 -17.63 9.03
C LYS A 184 6.07 -16.60 9.34
N ILE A 185 6.45 -15.52 10.01
CA ILE A 185 5.55 -14.45 10.41
C ILE A 185 6.02 -13.13 9.81
N MET A 186 5.06 -12.35 9.33
CA MET A 186 5.19 -10.93 9.04
C MET A 186 4.38 -10.16 10.10
N LEU A 187 5.05 -9.31 10.87
CA LEU A 187 4.41 -8.34 11.76
C LEU A 187 4.47 -6.96 11.10
N LYS A 188 3.31 -6.35 10.83
CA LYS A 188 3.22 -4.98 10.34
C LYS A 188 2.71 -4.07 11.45
N MET A 189 3.52 -3.11 11.86
CA MET A 189 3.12 -2.03 12.78
C MET A 189 2.75 -0.79 11.97
N TYR A 190 1.57 -0.23 12.22
CA TYR A 190 1.10 0.99 11.57
C TYR A 190 1.76 2.21 12.23
N ARG A 191 2.64 2.95 11.53
CA ARG A 191 3.34 4.09 12.14
C ARG A 191 2.43 5.28 12.35
N ARG A 192 1.53 5.55 11.41
CA ARG A 192 0.43 6.50 11.56
C ARG A 192 -0.86 5.71 11.67
N THR A 193 -1.61 5.95 12.74
CA THR A 193 -2.87 5.27 13.01
C THR A 193 -4.04 6.24 12.94
N ALA A 194 -5.23 5.70 12.67
CA ALA A 194 -6.47 6.45 12.61
C ALA A 194 -7.60 5.63 13.23
N PHE A 195 -8.63 6.33 13.71
CA PHE A 195 -9.84 5.69 14.20
C PHE A 195 -10.58 4.95 13.09
N GLY A 196 -11.20 3.84 13.45
CA GLY A 196 -12.04 3.02 12.58
C GLY A 196 -11.35 1.73 12.15
N SER A 197 -12.10 0.90 11.41
CA SER A 197 -11.62 -0.40 10.94
C SER A 197 -10.50 -0.21 9.93
N ASN A 198 -9.31 -0.76 10.20
CA ASN A 198 -8.21 -0.71 9.25
C ASN A 198 -8.57 -1.57 8.01
N PRO A 199 -8.51 -1.03 6.77
CA PRO A 199 -8.87 -1.77 5.56
C PRO A 199 -8.07 -3.06 5.35
N GLU A 200 -6.77 -3.06 5.64
CA GLU A 200 -5.90 -4.22 5.47
C GLU A 200 -6.29 -5.33 6.45
N VAL A 201 -6.43 -5.02 7.74
CA VAL A 201 -6.89 -5.99 8.76
C VAL A 201 -8.23 -6.58 8.35
N THR A 202 -9.21 -5.70 8.10
CA THR A 202 -10.60 -6.11 7.85
C THR A 202 -10.67 -7.03 6.64
N THR A 203 -9.97 -6.65 5.56
CA THR A 203 -9.95 -7.40 4.30
C THR A 203 -9.18 -8.70 4.41
N THR A 204 -7.99 -8.69 5.01
CA THR A 204 -7.16 -9.89 5.12
C THR A 204 -7.82 -10.92 6.04
N SER A 205 -8.40 -10.47 7.16
CA SER A 205 -9.15 -11.36 8.07
C SER A 205 -10.33 -12.01 7.35
N PHE A 206 -11.15 -11.23 6.63
CA PHE A 206 -12.27 -11.78 5.86
C PHE A 206 -11.82 -12.77 4.79
N LEU A 207 -10.82 -12.41 3.98
CA LEU A 207 -10.34 -13.25 2.89
C LEU A 207 -9.83 -14.60 3.39
N THR A 208 -9.23 -14.65 4.58
CA THR A 208 -8.57 -15.85 5.11
C THR A 208 -9.50 -16.69 5.97
N GLU A 209 -10.18 -16.05 6.93
CA GLU A 209 -10.99 -16.76 7.93
C GLU A 209 -12.42 -17.07 7.43
N GLU A 210 -12.99 -16.25 6.54
CA GLU A 210 -14.37 -16.44 6.06
C GLU A 210 -14.43 -16.92 4.60
N ALA A 211 -13.71 -16.25 3.71
CA ALA A 211 -13.78 -16.56 2.27
C ALA A 211 -12.84 -17.70 1.84
N HIS A 212 -11.87 -18.04 2.70
CA HIS A 212 -10.83 -19.05 2.51
C HIS A 212 -10.07 -18.90 1.18
N PHE A 213 -9.65 -17.67 0.88
CA PHE A 213 -8.78 -17.36 -0.24
C PHE A 213 -7.32 -17.67 0.12
N GLU A 214 -6.71 -18.63 -0.57
CA GLU A 214 -5.38 -19.15 -0.23
C GLU A 214 -4.23 -18.26 -0.74
N ASN A 215 -4.46 -17.47 -1.78
CA ASN A 215 -3.43 -16.67 -2.47
C ASN A 215 -3.29 -15.25 -1.88
N THR A 216 -3.36 -15.13 -0.55
CA THR A 216 -3.04 -13.93 0.23
C THR A 216 -2.29 -14.36 1.50
N PRO A 217 -1.41 -13.53 2.10
CA PRO A 217 -0.86 -13.83 3.43
C PRO A 217 -1.97 -14.12 4.43
N ALA A 218 -1.89 -15.27 5.10
CA ALA A 218 -2.90 -15.67 6.08
C ALA A 218 -2.93 -14.67 7.24
N TYR A 219 -4.13 -14.24 7.67
CA TYR A 219 -4.29 -13.42 8.87
C TYR A 219 -3.99 -14.28 10.10
N LEU A 220 -3.10 -13.79 10.96
CA LEU A 220 -2.66 -14.51 12.16
C LEU A 220 -3.11 -13.82 13.45
N GLY A 221 -3.43 -12.53 13.41
CA GLY A 221 -3.82 -11.76 14.59
C GLY A 221 -3.71 -10.25 14.39
N MET A 222 -4.10 -9.50 15.42
CA MET A 222 -4.06 -8.04 15.42
C MET A 222 -3.78 -7.49 16.82
N LEU A 223 -3.10 -6.35 16.84
CA LEU A 223 -3.00 -5.44 17.96
C LEU A 223 -3.90 -4.23 17.71
N GLU A 224 -4.78 -3.89 18.66
CA GLU A 224 -5.69 -2.74 18.56
C GLU A 224 -5.84 -2.02 19.90
N LEU A 225 -6.21 -0.74 19.84
CA LEU A 225 -6.58 0.07 20.99
C LEU A 225 -8.09 0.36 20.93
N LYS A 226 -8.81 -0.01 21.99
CA LYS A 226 -10.26 0.24 22.16
C LYS A 226 -10.47 1.40 23.10
N TYR A 227 -11.38 2.30 22.76
CA TYR A 227 -11.76 3.45 23.55
C TYR A 227 -13.11 3.20 24.23
N ALA A 228 -13.36 3.85 25.36
CA ALA A 228 -14.60 3.73 26.12
C ALA A 228 -15.87 4.13 25.33
N ASP A 229 -15.71 4.92 24.27
CA ASP A 229 -16.77 5.32 23.34
C ASP A 229 -16.94 4.34 22.15
N ASN A 230 -16.38 3.13 22.25
CA ASN A 230 -16.38 2.07 21.25
C ASN A 230 -15.60 2.36 19.96
N ARG A 231 -14.87 3.48 19.88
CA ARG A 231 -13.92 3.66 18.78
C ARG A 231 -12.76 2.68 18.94
N THR A 232 -12.25 2.20 17.82
CA THR A 232 -11.06 1.35 17.77
C THR A 232 -10.00 1.96 16.87
N MET A 233 -8.75 1.57 17.12
CA MET A 233 -7.59 1.97 16.33
C MET A 233 -6.66 0.77 16.20
N ALA A 234 -6.50 0.26 14.98
CA ALA A 234 -5.55 -0.82 14.73
C ALA A 234 -4.12 -0.30 14.89
N LEU A 235 -3.30 -1.03 15.64
CA LEU A 235 -1.91 -0.70 15.91
C LEU A 235 -0.94 -1.55 15.07
N GLY A 236 -1.34 -2.77 14.74
CA GLY A 236 -0.60 -3.64 13.84
C GLY A 236 -1.32 -4.93 13.53
N VAL A 237 -0.88 -5.61 12.48
CA VAL A 237 -1.40 -6.89 12.02
C VAL A 237 -0.31 -7.95 11.98
N LEU A 238 -0.68 -9.17 12.34
CA LEU A 238 0.14 -10.36 12.19
C LEU A 238 -0.34 -11.14 10.96
N GLN A 239 0.57 -11.44 10.04
CA GLN A 239 0.31 -12.19 8.80
C GLN A 239 1.32 -13.33 8.65
N ALA A 240 0.93 -14.41 7.95
CA ALA A 240 1.90 -15.42 7.55
C ALA A 240 2.89 -14.81 6.56
N PHE A 241 4.18 -15.06 6.77
CA PHE A 241 5.19 -14.69 5.79
C PHE A 241 5.08 -15.62 4.58
N VAL A 242 5.02 -15.05 3.39
CA VAL A 242 5.04 -15.80 2.12
C VAL A 242 6.48 -15.80 1.59
N PRO A 243 7.21 -16.92 1.64
CA PRO A 243 8.53 -17.02 1.02
C PRO A 243 8.41 -16.79 -0.48
N ASN A 244 9.04 -15.72 -0.98
CA ASN A 244 8.88 -15.27 -2.35
C ASN A 244 10.22 -14.95 -3.02
N VAL A 245 10.23 -14.92 -4.35
CA VAL A 245 11.40 -14.60 -5.18
C VAL A 245 11.38 -13.16 -5.70
N GLY A 246 10.49 -12.32 -5.16
CA GLY A 246 10.30 -10.92 -5.54
C GLY A 246 8.85 -10.61 -5.93
N ASN A 247 8.60 -9.31 -6.15
CA ASN A 247 7.29 -8.84 -6.63
C ASN A 247 7.13 -9.03 -8.15
N GLY A 248 5.87 -9.06 -8.60
CA GLY A 248 5.49 -9.27 -9.99
C GLY A 248 6.03 -8.22 -10.94
N TRP A 249 6.26 -7.00 -10.45
CA TRP A 249 6.86 -5.91 -11.22
C TRP A 249 8.33 -6.22 -11.54
N ALA A 250 9.15 -6.51 -10.53
CA ALA A 250 10.56 -6.85 -10.68
C ALA A 250 10.72 -8.12 -11.53
N TYR A 251 9.90 -9.14 -11.29
CA TYR A 251 9.85 -10.36 -12.09
C TYR A 251 9.58 -10.05 -13.57
N THR A 252 8.57 -9.23 -13.85
CA THR A 252 8.20 -8.84 -15.22
C THR A 252 9.30 -8.03 -15.90
N LEU A 253 9.90 -7.05 -15.21
CA LEU A 253 10.97 -6.24 -15.76
C LEU A 253 12.23 -7.07 -16.07
N ASP A 254 12.59 -8.01 -15.19
CA ASP A 254 13.74 -8.87 -15.40
C ASP A 254 13.57 -9.77 -16.64
N TYR A 255 12.38 -10.37 -16.78
CA TYR A 255 12.01 -11.10 -17.99
C TYR A 255 12.04 -10.19 -19.24
N LEU A 256 11.51 -8.96 -19.16
CA LEU A 256 11.43 -8.04 -20.29
C LEU A 256 12.81 -7.60 -20.81
N LYS A 257 13.81 -7.46 -19.93
CA LYS A 257 15.21 -7.21 -20.35
C LYS A 257 15.68 -8.25 -21.36
N SER A 258 15.48 -9.53 -21.05
CA SER A 258 15.85 -10.64 -21.94
C SER A 258 14.98 -10.68 -23.18
N TYR A 259 13.67 -10.44 -23.04
CA TYR A 259 12.73 -10.43 -24.15
C TYR A 259 13.12 -9.44 -25.25
N PHE A 260 13.49 -8.20 -24.92
CA PHE A 260 13.86 -7.23 -25.95
C PHE A 260 15.16 -7.59 -26.67
N VAL A 261 16.15 -8.15 -25.96
CA VAL A 261 17.39 -8.63 -26.59
C VAL A 261 17.08 -9.72 -27.63
N GLU A 262 16.29 -10.73 -27.24
CA GLU A 262 15.90 -11.84 -28.12
C GLU A 262 15.03 -11.34 -29.29
N ALA A 263 14.00 -10.55 -29.01
CA ALA A 263 13.03 -10.09 -30.00
C ALA A 263 13.63 -9.13 -31.03
N LEU A 264 14.58 -8.26 -30.62
CA LEU A 264 15.30 -7.40 -31.56
C LEU A 264 16.19 -8.21 -32.53
N ALA A 265 16.72 -9.34 -32.06
CA ALA A 265 17.43 -10.33 -32.87
C ALA A 265 16.51 -11.25 -33.70
N GLY A 266 15.19 -11.03 -33.66
CA GLY A 266 14.21 -11.82 -34.43
C GLY A 266 13.89 -13.18 -33.82
N GLN A 267 14.22 -13.39 -32.54
CA GLN A 267 13.94 -14.63 -31.81
C GLN A 267 12.84 -14.38 -30.78
N THR A 268 11.92 -15.33 -30.62
CA THR A 268 11.01 -15.35 -29.47
C THR A 268 11.01 -16.76 -28.91
N GLY A 269 11.51 -16.89 -27.68
CA GLY A 269 11.81 -18.19 -27.08
C GLY A 269 10.76 -18.72 -26.12
N LEU A 270 11.08 -19.89 -25.54
CA LEU A 270 10.29 -20.56 -24.51
C LEU A 270 9.97 -19.67 -23.29
N ARG A 271 10.85 -18.72 -22.96
CA ARG A 271 10.67 -17.76 -21.85
C ARG A 271 9.44 -16.87 -22.04
N HIS A 272 9.20 -16.37 -23.26
CA HIS A 272 8.01 -15.57 -23.55
C HIS A 272 6.73 -16.40 -23.37
N THR A 273 6.75 -17.65 -23.84
CA THR A 273 5.61 -18.57 -23.66
C THR A 273 5.36 -18.87 -22.18
N ALA A 274 6.41 -19.06 -21.38
CA ALA A 274 6.29 -19.25 -19.94
C ALA A 274 5.71 -18.00 -19.25
N TYR A 275 6.15 -16.80 -19.63
CA TYR A 275 5.60 -15.56 -19.09
C TYR A 275 4.10 -15.40 -19.40
N LEU A 276 3.65 -15.72 -20.61
CA LEU A 276 2.23 -15.64 -20.95
C LEU A 276 1.38 -16.62 -20.11
N LYS A 277 1.91 -17.79 -19.77
CA LYS A 277 1.26 -18.71 -18.81
C LYS A 277 1.18 -18.08 -17.42
N GLN A 278 2.23 -17.38 -16.99
CA GLN A 278 2.24 -16.67 -15.71
C GLN A 278 1.24 -15.50 -15.68
N ALA A 279 1.15 -14.69 -16.74
CA ALA A 279 0.13 -13.64 -16.85
C ALA A 279 -1.30 -14.22 -16.78
N ARG A 280 -1.54 -15.38 -17.41
CA ARG A 280 -2.82 -16.08 -17.30
C ARG A 280 -3.10 -16.63 -15.90
N LEU A 281 -2.10 -17.19 -15.22
CA LEU A 281 -2.22 -17.63 -13.83
C LEU A 281 -2.55 -16.46 -12.90
N LEU A 282 -1.91 -15.31 -13.09
CA LEU A 282 -2.22 -14.09 -12.36
C LEU A 282 -3.69 -13.69 -12.55
N GLY A 283 -4.20 -13.72 -13.79
CA GLY A 283 -5.61 -13.48 -14.09
C GLY A 283 -6.55 -14.41 -13.33
N LYS A 284 -6.21 -15.71 -13.26
CA LYS A 284 -6.93 -16.69 -12.44
C LYS A 284 -6.92 -16.32 -10.95
N ARG A 285 -5.77 -15.97 -10.37
CA ARG A 285 -5.69 -15.57 -8.93
C ARG A 285 -6.48 -14.30 -8.63
N THR A 286 -6.48 -13.33 -9.56
CA THR A 286 -7.33 -12.13 -9.44
C THR A 286 -8.83 -12.49 -9.45
N ALA A 287 -9.26 -13.41 -10.30
CA ALA A 287 -10.64 -13.88 -10.35
C ALA A 287 -11.05 -14.61 -9.06
N GLU A 288 -10.18 -15.47 -8.54
CA GLU A 288 -10.40 -16.19 -7.27
C GLU A 288 -10.54 -15.22 -6.09
N MET A 289 -9.70 -14.17 -6.03
CA MET A 289 -9.84 -13.09 -5.05
C MET A 289 -11.19 -12.38 -5.15
N HIS A 290 -11.62 -11.99 -6.36
CA HIS A 290 -12.92 -11.34 -6.56
C HIS A 290 -14.10 -12.25 -6.23
N LYS A 291 -14.01 -13.54 -6.55
CA LYS A 291 -14.99 -14.55 -6.11
C LYS A 291 -15.01 -14.71 -4.60
N ALA A 292 -13.86 -14.63 -3.93
CA ALA A 292 -13.79 -14.65 -2.48
C ALA A 292 -14.54 -13.45 -1.87
N PHE A 293 -14.34 -12.24 -2.39
CA PHE A 293 -15.13 -11.06 -1.99
C PHE A 293 -16.63 -11.24 -2.22
N ALA A 294 -17.02 -11.92 -3.29
CA ALA A 294 -18.43 -12.17 -3.57
C ALA A 294 -19.14 -13.11 -2.58
N LYS A 295 -18.38 -13.82 -1.72
CA LYS A 295 -18.95 -14.71 -0.68
C LYS A 295 -19.43 -13.97 0.57
N GLY A 296 -19.12 -12.68 0.71
CA GLY A 296 -19.41 -11.92 1.93
C GLY A 296 -20.91 -11.91 2.29
N THR A 297 -21.21 -11.96 3.58
CA THR A 297 -22.59 -11.95 4.09
C THR A 297 -22.89 -10.80 5.05
N ASP A 298 -21.85 -10.21 5.66
CA ASP A 298 -21.97 -9.08 6.56
C ASP A 298 -22.16 -7.74 5.80
N GLU A 299 -22.42 -6.65 6.52
CA GLU A 299 -22.62 -5.34 5.88
C GLU A 299 -21.38 -4.86 5.10
N ILE A 300 -20.18 -5.25 5.50
CA ILE A 300 -18.90 -4.77 4.93
C ILE A 300 -18.62 -5.44 3.59
N PHE A 301 -18.83 -6.75 3.49
CA PHE A 301 -18.44 -7.59 2.35
C PHE A 301 -19.61 -8.08 1.51
N LYS A 302 -20.85 -8.05 2.01
CA LYS A 302 -22.02 -8.48 1.22
C LYS A 302 -22.10 -7.77 -0.12
N PRO A 303 -22.12 -8.50 -1.24
CA PRO A 303 -22.28 -7.89 -2.56
C PRO A 303 -23.58 -7.09 -2.67
N VAL A 304 -23.51 -5.92 -3.31
CA VAL A 304 -24.65 -5.02 -3.52
C VAL A 304 -24.89 -4.84 -5.02
N PRO A 305 -26.13 -4.94 -5.53
CA PRO A 305 -26.42 -4.67 -6.94
C PRO A 305 -25.90 -3.30 -7.39
N VAL A 306 -25.42 -3.22 -8.63
CA VAL A 306 -25.15 -1.94 -9.28
C VAL A 306 -26.48 -1.26 -9.57
N MET A 307 -26.62 -0.01 -9.10
CA MET A 307 -27.82 0.81 -9.30
C MET A 307 -27.55 1.91 -10.33
N ALA A 308 -28.63 2.54 -10.85
CA ALA A 308 -28.49 3.65 -11.81
C ALA A 308 -27.69 4.85 -11.23
N ASP A 309 -27.80 5.09 -9.93
CA ASP A 309 -27.02 6.11 -9.23
C ASP A 309 -25.53 5.80 -9.22
N ASP A 310 -25.14 4.51 -9.22
CA ASP A 310 -23.73 4.12 -9.32
C ASP A 310 -23.15 4.42 -10.70
N LEU A 311 -23.90 4.12 -11.76
CA LEU A 311 -23.50 4.45 -13.13
C LEU A 311 -23.34 5.97 -13.31
N THR A 312 -24.27 6.74 -12.73
CA THR A 312 -24.22 8.20 -12.70
C THR A 312 -22.98 8.69 -11.94
N ALA A 313 -22.72 8.14 -10.76
CA ALA A 313 -21.57 8.50 -9.94
C ALA A 313 -20.25 8.15 -10.64
N TRP A 314 -20.13 6.99 -11.28
CA TRP A 314 -18.95 6.62 -12.05
C TRP A 314 -18.71 7.56 -13.22
N ARG A 315 -19.75 7.87 -14.00
CA ARG A 315 -19.66 8.87 -15.08
C ARG A 315 -19.12 10.20 -14.58
N ASP A 316 -19.74 10.74 -13.53
CA ASP A 316 -19.40 12.05 -12.99
C ASP A 316 -17.98 12.04 -12.40
N GLN A 317 -17.56 10.93 -11.77
CA GLN A 317 -16.20 10.74 -11.29
C GLN A 317 -15.17 10.74 -12.43
N VAL A 318 -15.42 10.01 -13.54
CA VAL A 318 -14.49 9.99 -14.68
C VAL A 318 -14.43 11.36 -15.37
N ILE A 319 -15.54 12.09 -15.47
CA ILE A 319 -15.57 13.46 -16.00
C ILE A 319 -14.76 14.41 -15.09
N ALA A 320 -14.96 14.35 -13.77
CA ALA A 320 -14.21 15.17 -12.82
C ALA A 320 -12.71 14.85 -12.87
N GLN A 321 -12.34 13.58 -13.03
CA GLN A 321 -10.96 13.15 -13.23
C GLN A 321 -10.38 13.70 -14.55
N ALA A 322 -11.15 13.69 -15.64
CA ALA A 322 -10.74 14.29 -16.92
C ALA A 322 -10.50 15.79 -16.78
N ASP A 323 -11.42 16.51 -16.14
CA ASP A 323 -11.31 17.96 -15.91
C ASP A 323 -10.07 18.31 -15.08
N LYS A 324 -9.82 17.57 -14.00
CA LYS A 324 -8.60 17.72 -13.19
C LYS A 324 -7.34 17.44 -14.02
N THR A 325 -7.38 16.43 -14.87
CA THR A 325 -6.25 16.05 -15.73
C THR A 325 -5.93 17.15 -16.73
N ILE A 326 -6.96 17.71 -17.39
CA ILE A 326 -6.82 18.83 -18.33
C ILE A 326 -6.24 20.05 -17.62
N ALA A 327 -6.73 20.40 -16.43
CA ALA A 327 -6.23 21.54 -15.67
C ALA A 327 -4.74 21.38 -15.31
N VAL A 328 -4.31 20.19 -14.87
CA VAL A 328 -2.90 19.90 -14.57
C VAL A 328 -2.05 19.91 -15.84
N ALA A 329 -2.56 19.34 -16.94
CA ALA A 329 -1.88 19.36 -18.23
C ALA A 329 -1.69 20.80 -18.74
N GLN A 330 -2.72 21.65 -18.66
CA GLN A 330 -2.65 23.07 -19.02
C GLN A 330 -1.57 23.81 -18.23
N ALA A 331 -1.46 23.55 -16.94
CA ALA A 331 -0.46 24.20 -16.09
C ALA A 331 0.99 23.79 -16.40
N ASN A 332 1.21 22.67 -17.10
CA ASN A 332 2.54 22.09 -17.33
C ASN A 332 2.93 21.93 -18.80
N VAL A 333 2.03 22.19 -19.75
CA VAL A 333 2.25 21.93 -21.18
C VAL A 333 3.43 22.71 -21.76
N ASP A 334 3.73 23.89 -21.22
CA ASP A 334 4.86 24.71 -21.68
C ASP A 334 6.23 24.16 -21.28
N HIS A 335 6.29 23.25 -20.30
CA HIS A 335 7.51 22.53 -19.96
C HIS A 335 7.77 21.32 -20.88
N LEU A 336 6.79 20.94 -21.71
CA LEU A 336 6.90 19.83 -22.64
C LEU A 336 7.42 20.30 -24.00
N THR A 337 8.02 19.37 -24.76
CA THR A 337 8.53 19.65 -26.11
C THR A 337 8.20 18.54 -27.10
N GLY A 338 8.36 18.83 -28.40
CA GLY A 338 8.19 17.86 -29.49
C GLY A 338 6.78 17.25 -29.57
N ASP A 339 6.73 15.98 -30.00
CA ASP A 339 5.47 15.24 -30.19
C ASP A 339 4.67 15.10 -28.89
N LEU A 340 5.34 15.05 -27.73
CA LEU A 340 4.67 14.93 -26.44
C LEU A 340 3.87 16.20 -26.10
N LYS A 341 4.43 17.39 -26.38
CA LYS A 341 3.70 18.66 -26.22
C LYS A 341 2.43 18.65 -27.05
N LYS A 342 2.53 18.32 -28.34
CA LYS A 342 1.38 18.26 -29.27
C LYS A 342 0.28 17.31 -28.77
N ARG A 343 0.65 16.12 -28.29
CA ARG A 343 -0.32 15.15 -27.75
C ARG A 343 -1.02 15.67 -26.49
N VAL A 344 -0.30 16.38 -25.62
CA VAL A 344 -0.90 17.00 -24.43
C VAL A 344 -1.79 18.18 -24.80
N GLU A 345 -1.43 18.99 -25.79
CA GLU A 345 -2.31 20.03 -26.34
C GLU A 345 -3.61 19.43 -26.92
N ASN A 346 -3.53 18.30 -27.62
CA ASN A 346 -4.69 17.56 -28.11
C ASN A 346 -5.57 17.05 -26.96
N LEU A 347 -4.98 16.57 -25.86
CA LEU A 347 -5.72 16.21 -24.64
C LEU A 347 -6.45 17.42 -24.04
N ILE A 348 -5.76 18.55 -23.92
CA ILE A 348 -6.32 19.80 -23.37
C ILE A 348 -7.54 20.26 -24.18
N ASN A 349 -7.43 20.21 -25.52
CA ASN A 349 -8.50 20.61 -26.43
C ASN A 349 -9.56 19.52 -26.64
N GLY A 350 -9.32 18.30 -26.15
CA GLY A 350 -10.11 17.11 -26.42
C GLY A 350 -11.25 16.84 -25.43
N ARG A 351 -11.56 17.78 -24.52
CA ARG A 351 -12.55 17.58 -23.44
C ARG A 351 -13.88 16.99 -23.94
N GLU A 352 -14.45 17.57 -25.00
CA GLU A 352 -15.74 17.12 -25.55
C GLU A 352 -15.67 15.67 -26.07
N ARG A 353 -14.55 15.29 -26.70
CA ARG A 353 -14.32 13.92 -27.18
C ARG A 353 -14.20 12.93 -26.02
N ILE A 354 -13.54 13.33 -24.94
CA ILE A 354 -13.41 12.51 -23.72
C ILE A 354 -14.80 12.28 -23.10
N VAL A 355 -15.60 13.34 -22.95
CA VAL A 355 -16.96 13.24 -22.40
C VAL A 355 -17.85 12.38 -23.31
N ALA A 356 -17.75 12.53 -24.63
CA ALA A 356 -18.47 11.70 -25.59
C ALA A 356 -18.08 10.22 -25.48
N ARG A 357 -16.78 9.91 -25.35
CA ARG A 357 -16.31 8.53 -25.12
C ARG A 357 -16.82 7.97 -23.79
N ILE A 358 -16.80 8.75 -22.72
CA ILE A 358 -17.35 8.33 -21.41
C ILE A 358 -18.83 7.96 -21.56
N ALA A 359 -19.61 8.78 -22.29
CA ALA A 359 -21.03 8.49 -22.53
C ALA A 359 -21.24 7.21 -23.37
N GLU A 360 -20.37 6.92 -24.34
CA GLU A 360 -20.41 5.69 -25.15
C GLU A 360 -20.07 4.43 -24.33
N LEU A 361 -19.09 4.54 -23.41
CA LEU A 361 -18.63 3.44 -22.56
C LEU A 361 -19.56 3.19 -21.36
N LEU A 362 -20.40 4.15 -20.98
CA LEU A 362 -21.32 3.95 -19.87
C LEU A 362 -22.56 3.18 -20.35
N PRO A 363 -22.84 1.99 -19.78
CA PRO A 363 -24.06 1.27 -20.12
C PRO A 363 -25.29 1.96 -19.54
N VAL A 364 -26.47 1.70 -20.13
CA VAL A 364 -27.75 2.19 -19.59
C VAL A 364 -28.15 1.42 -18.32
N VAL A 365 -27.87 0.11 -18.31
CA VAL A 365 -28.09 -0.81 -17.17
C VAL A 365 -26.91 -1.77 -17.11
N ALA A 366 -26.51 -2.15 -15.90
CA ALA A 366 -25.51 -3.20 -15.67
C ALA A 366 -26.02 -4.12 -14.56
N ASP A 367 -26.23 -5.40 -14.86
CA ASP A 367 -26.85 -6.39 -13.97
C ASP A 367 -25.86 -7.11 -13.03
N GLY A 368 -24.71 -6.48 -12.76
CA GLY A 368 -23.69 -6.99 -11.84
C GLY A 368 -23.83 -6.47 -10.41
N LYS A 369 -22.94 -6.93 -9.53
CA LYS A 369 -22.82 -6.50 -8.13
C LYS A 369 -21.48 -5.83 -7.86
N LYS A 370 -21.51 -4.80 -7.04
CA LYS A 370 -20.32 -4.21 -6.42
C LYS A 370 -19.95 -5.02 -5.18
N THR A 371 -18.65 -5.22 -4.98
CA THR A 371 -18.10 -5.91 -3.81
C THR A 371 -17.00 -5.07 -3.19
N ARG A 372 -16.44 -5.52 -2.06
CA ARG A 372 -15.07 -5.10 -1.73
C ARG A 372 -14.12 -5.61 -2.82
N PHE A 373 -13.01 -4.90 -2.98
CA PHE A 373 -12.01 -5.11 -4.02
C PHE A 373 -10.67 -4.63 -3.46
N HIS A 374 -9.57 -4.86 -4.16
CA HIS A 374 -8.23 -4.52 -3.71
C HIS A 374 -8.01 -3.01 -3.65
N GLY A 375 -8.43 -2.26 -4.67
CA GLY A 375 -8.42 -0.80 -4.66
C GLY A 375 -7.16 -0.16 -5.21
N ASP A 376 -5.98 -0.77 -5.03
CA ASP A 376 -4.71 -0.34 -5.65
C ASP A 376 -3.98 -1.49 -6.36
N TYR A 377 -4.66 -2.25 -7.22
CA TYR A 377 -4.13 -3.50 -7.76
C TYR A 377 -3.19 -3.28 -8.97
N HIS A 378 -1.93 -3.73 -8.85
CA HIS A 378 -0.92 -3.70 -9.92
C HIS A 378 0.18 -4.76 -9.69
N LEU A 379 1.10 -4.94 -10.64
CA LEU A 379 2.18 -5.95 -10.55
C LEU A 379 3.10 -5.80 -9.33
N GLY A 380 3.10 -4.64 -8.68
CA GLY A 380 3.87 -4.38 -7.46
C GLY A 380 3.21 -4.97 -6.21
N GLN A 381 1.90 -5.21 -6.25
CA GLN A 381 1.09 -5.74 -5.15
C GLN A 381 0.88 -7.25 -5.22
N VAL A 382 1.68 -7.92 -6.06
CA VAL A 382 1.73 -9.37 -6.11
C VAL A 382 3.16 -9.85 -5.94
N VAL A 383 3.35 -10.95 -5.24
CA VAL A 383 4.64 -11.64 -5.11
C VAL A 383 4.55 -13.05 -5.66
N LEU A 384 5.66 -13.55 -6.19
CA LEU A 384 5.75 -14.92 -6.68
C LEU A 384 6.41 -15.79 -5.62
N ASP A 385 5.76 -16.88 -5.26
CA ASP A 385 6.39 -17.88 -4.40
C ASP A 385 7.47 -18.68 -5.16
N LYS A 386 8.12 -19.61 -4.46
CA LYS A 386 9.16 -20.49 -5.03
C LYS A 386 8.63 -21.49 -6.08
N ASP A 387 7.34 -21.78 -6.05
CA ASP A 387 6.68 -22.76 -6.93
C ASP A 387 6.08 -22.08 -8.18
N GLY A 388 6.15 -20.74 -8.21
CA GLY A 388 5.75 -19.90 -9.32
C GLY A 388 4.28 -19.51 -9.30
N ASP A 389 3.64 -19.52 -8.14
CA ASP A 389 2.27 -19.03 -7.93
C ASP A 389 2.27 -17.59 -7.37
N PHE A 390 1.17 -16.87 -7.57
CA PHE A 390 1.01 -15.49 -7.15
C PHE A 390 0.29 -15.39 -5.81
N TYR A 391 0.82 -14.55 -4.92
CA TYR A 391 0.15 -14.08 -3.72
C TYR A 391 -0.13 -12.60 -3.84
N ILE A 392 -1.36 -12.20 -3.51
CA ILE A 392 -1.83 -10.82 -3.55
C ILE A 392 -1.65 -10.20 -2.16
N LEU A 393 -1.06 -9.01 -2.11
CA LEU A 393 -0.68 -8.29 -0.90
C LEU A 393 -1.39 -6.94 -0.81
N ASP A 394 -1.31 -6.27 0.34
CA ASP A 394 -1.60 -4.83 0.51
C ASP A 394 -3.03 -4.38 0.15
N PHE A 395 -3.99 -4.86 0.95
CA PHE A 395 -5.40 -4.47 0.85
C PHE A 395 -5.74 -3.14 1.54
N GLU A 396 -4.78 -2.21 1.62
CA GLU A 396 -5.02 -0.88 2.16
C GLU A 396 -5.87 -0.01 1.21
N GLY A 397 -5.85 -0.28 -0.09
CA GLY A 397 -6.42 0.57 -1.14
C GLY A 397 -5.54 1.79 -1.47
N GLU A 398 -5.95 2.65 -2.41
CA GLU A 398 -5.10 3.76 -2.90
C GLU A 398 -4.66 4.70 -1.75
N PRO A 399 -3.36 4.81 -1.42
CA PRO A 399 -2.89 5.50 -0.20
C PRO A 399 -3.32 6.97 -0.06
N LEU A 400 -3.56 7.65 -1.19
CA LEU A 400 -3.95 9.06 -1.24
C LEU A 400 -5.45 9.29 -0.98
N ARG A 401 -6.27 8.23 -0.89
CA ARG A 401 -7.71 8.35 -0.61
C ARG A 401 -8.03 8.26 0.89
N PRO A 402 -9.03 9.01 1.39
CA PRO A 402 -9.55 8.84 2.73
C PRO A 402 -9.97 7.38 3.02
N ILE A 403 -9.78 6.90 4.26
CA ILE A 403 -10.12 5.52 4.67
C ILE A 403 -11.57 5.16 4.31
N ALA A 404 -12.51 6.08 4.54
CA ALA A 404 -13.92 5.87 4.23
C ALA A 404 -14.15 5.56 2.75
N GLU A 405 -13.42 6.22 1.85
CA GLU A 405 -13.50 5.96 0.40
C GLU A 405 -12.87 4.62 0.02
N ARG A 406 -11.77 4.22 0.69
CA ARG A 406 -11.08 2.94 0.47
C ARG A 406 -11.93 1.72 0.86
N GLN A 407 -12.96 1.91 1.68
CA GLN A 407 -13.88 0.87 2.11
C GLN A 407 -15.14 0.74 1.23
N VAL A 408 -15.35 1.67 0.29
CA VAL A 408 -16.54 1.67 -0.56
C VAL A 408 -16.52 0.47 -1.52
N LYS A 409 -17.65 -0.25 -1.60
CA LYS A 409 -17.83 -1.32 -2.57
C LYS A 409 -17.90 -0.74 -3.99
N GLN A 410 -17.12 -1.31 -4.91
CA GLN A 410 -16.99 -0.85 -6.28
C GLN A 410 -17.09 -2.03 -7.27
N SER A 411 -17.07 -1.72 -8.56
CA SER A 411 -16.88 -2.74 -9.59
C SER A 411 -15.47 -3.33 -9.49
N VAL A 412 -15.39 -4.65 -9.49
CA VAL A 412 -14.11 -5.40 -9.51
C VAL A 412 -13.28 -5.13 -10.77
N LEU A 413 -13.91 -4.59 -11.83
CA LEU A 413 -13.21 -4.19 -13.06
C LEU A 413 -12.23 -3.04 -12.83
N LYS A 414 -12.34 -2.28 -11.73
CA LYS A 414 -11.33 -1.27 -11.37
C LYS A 414 -9.96 -1.90 -11.06
N ASP A 415 -9.92 -3.05 -10.40
CA ASP A 415 -8.66 -3.78 -10.15
C ASP A 415 -8.09 -4.36 -11.46
N VAL A 416 -8.97 -4.91 -12.32
CA VAL A 416 -8.59 -5.41 -13.65
C VAL A 416 -7.97 -4.28 -14.47
N ALA A 417 -8.57 -3.10 -14.47
CA ALA A 417 -8.03 -1.92 -15.13
C ALA A 417 -6.65 -1.54 -14.59
N GLY A 418 -6.45 -1.55 -13.26
CA GLY A 418 -5.15 -1.31 -12.63
C GLY A 418 -4.06 -2.28 -13.12
N MET A 419 -4.38 -3.57 -13.23
CA MET A 419 -3.43 -4.56 -13.74
C MET A 419 -3.14 -4.40 -15.25
N VAL A 420 -4.16 -4.10 -16.06
CA VAL A 420 -3.99 -3.80 -17.50
C VAL A 420 -3.03 -2.61 -17.68
N ARG A 421 -3.23 -1.55 -16.90
CA ARG A 421 -2.31 -0.40 -16.88
C ARG A 421 -0.91 -0.77 -16.40
N SER A 422 -0.79 -1.67 -15.42
CA SER A 422 0.51 -2.15 -14.96
C SER A 422 1.31 -2.86 -16.07
N PHE A 423 0.64 -3.63 -16.95
CA PHE A 423 1.31 -4.19 -18.14
C PHE A 423 1.74 -3.12 -19.14
N ASP A 424 0.95 -2.06 -19.34
CA ASP A 424 1.37 -0.93 -20.18
C ASP A 424 2.66 -0.28 -19.63
N TYR A 425 2.70 -0.01 -18.33
CA TYR A 425 3.88 0.53 -17.67
C TYR A 425 5.08 -0.39 -17.78
N ALA A 426 4.91 -1.70 -17.60
CA ALA A 426 5.99 -2.66 -17.75
C ALA A 426 6.52 -2.68 -19.19
N ALA A 427 5.62 -2.73 -20.19
CA ALA A 427 5.97 -2.81 -21.61
C ALA A 427 6.81 -1.61 -22.08
N PHE A 428 6.33 -0.40 -21.80
CA PHE A 428 6.95 0.82 -22.33
C PHE A 428 8.05 1.36 -21.40
N GLY A 429 7.90 1.19 -20.08
CA GLY A 429 8.92 1.54 -19.11
C GLY A 429 10.19 0.70 -19.28
N SER A 430 10.08 -0.58 -19.59
CA SER A 430 11.25 -1.43 -19.88
C SER A 430 12.01 -1.02 -21.15
N VAL A 431 11.33 -0.50 -22.18
CA VAL A 431 12.02 0.10 -23.33
C VAL A 431 12.83 1.31 -22.90
N LEU A 432 12.24 2.21 -22.11
CA LEU A 432 12.92 3.39 -21.59
C LEU A 432 14.12 3.04 -20.70
N LEU A 433 13.98 2.02 -19.86
CA LEU A 433 14.99 1.63 -18.86
C LEU A 433 16.12 0.77 -19.43
N TYR A 434 15.86 -0.09 -20.42
CA TYR A 434 16.77 -1.17 -20.79
C TYR A 434 17.16 -1.21 -22.27
N VAL A 435 16.53 -0.42 -23.14
CA VAL A 435 16.80 -0.44 -24.58
C VAL A 435 17.55 0.83 -25.00
N LEU A 436 18.68 0.64 -25.71
CA LEU A 436 19.49 1.73 -26.25
C LEU A 436 18.68 2.61 -27.23
N PRO A 437 18.90 3.95 -27.24
CA PRO A 437 18.10 4.89 -28.04
C PRO A 437 17.92 4.52 -29.52
N GLU A 438 18.96 4.02 -30.18
CA GLU A 438 18.93 3.63 -31.59
C GLU A 438 17.98 2.45 -31.89
N ASN A 439 17.66 1.63 -30.90
CA ASN A 439 16.76 0.48 -31.02
C ASN A 439 15.35 0.75 -30.48
N GLN A 440 15.13 1.88 -29.81
CA GLN A 440 13.87 2.16 -29.11
C GLN A 440 12.66 2.15 -30.05
N LYS A 441 12.78 2.72 -31.27
CA LYS A 441 11.67 2.72 -32.23
C LYS A 441 11.16 1.30 -32.53
N LYS A 442 12.07 0.37 -32.85
CA LYS A 442 11.72 -1.03 -33.10
C LYS A 442 11.24 -1.73 -31.83
N ALA A 443 11.84 -1.42 -30.68
CA ALA A 443 11.44 -1.99 -29.40
C ALA A 443 10.04 -1.53 -28.95
N LEU A 444 9.61 -0.31 -29.27
CA LEU A 444 8.25 0.18 -28.98
C LEU A 444 7.18 -0.63 -29.74
N GLU A 445 7.45 -1.03 -30.99
CA GLU A 445 6.55 -1.92 -31.75
C GLU A 445 6.46 -3.31 -31.10
N LEU A 446 7.61 -3.84 -30.65
CA LEU A 446 7.68 -5.12 -29.92
C LEU A 446 7.00 -5.05 -28.55
N ALA A 447 7.10 -3.90 -27.87
CA ALA A 447 6.45 -3.63 -26.60
C ALA A 447 4.93 -3.60 -26.74
N SER A 448 4.39 -2.98 -27.80
CA SER A 448 2.94 -2.99 -28.04
C SER A 448 2.43 -4.43 -28.25
N LYS A 449 3.13 -5.21 -29.08
CA LYS A 449 2.78 -6.63 -29.33
C LYS A 449 2.87 -7.47 -28.06
N TRP A 450 3.90 -7.25 -27.24
CA TRP A 450 4.05 -7.94 -25.96
C TRP A 450 2.89 -7.59 -25.03
N ARG A 451 2.58 -6.30 -24.88
CA ARG A 451 1.51 -5.79 -24.02
C ARG A 451 0.18 -6.40 -24.41
N GLU A 452 -0.17 -6.38 -25.70
CA GLU A 452 -1.39 -7.01 -26.21
C GLU A 452 -1.49 -8.48 -25.82
N LYS A 453 -0.43 -9.26 -26.01
CA LYS A 453 -0.42 -10.69 -25.65
C LYS A 453 -0.50 -10.93 -24.14
N ALA A 454 0.24 -10.15 -23.34
CA ALA A 454 0.26 -10.28 -21.88
C ALA A 454 -1.11 -9.89 -21.28
N THR A 455 -1.67 -8.77 -21.73
CA THR A 455 -3.03 -8.32 -21.36
C THR A 455 -4.06 -9.36 -21.76
N GLN A 456 -4.02 -9.90 -22.98
CA GLN A 456 -4.95 -10.95 -23.41
C GLN A 456 -4.83 -12.20 -22.54
N ALA A 457 -3.62 -12.68 -22.28
CA ALA A 457 -3.40 -13.87 -21.44
C ALA A 457 -3.96 -13.68 -20.03
N PHE A 458 -3.73 -12.52 -19.42
CA PHE A 458 -4.30 -12.15 -18.13
C PHE A 458 -5.83 -12.09 -18.16
N LEU A 459 -6.41 -11.39 -19.13
CA LEU A 459 -7.87 -11.25 -19.26
C LEU A 459 -8.55 -12.59 -19.52
N ASP A 460 -7.95 -13.47 -20.34
CA ASP A 460 -8.49 -14.81 -20.56
C ASP A 460 -8.51 -15.61 -19.25
N GLY A 461 -7.39 -15.61 -18.51
CA GLY A 461 -7.31 -16.26 -17.20
C GLY A 461 -8.32 -15.70 -16.21
N TYR A 462 -8.54 -14.39 -16.24
CA TYR A 462 -9.51 -13.71 -15.39
C TYR A 462 -10.95 -14.06 -15.75
N PHE A 463 -11.38 -13.82 -16.98
CA PHE A 463 -12.79 -13.98 -17.37
C PHE A 463 -13.24 -15.44 -17.36
N GLU A 464 -12.39 -16.39 -17.77
CA GLU A 464 -12.70 -17.82 -17.64
C GLU A 464 -12.95 -18.22 -16.19
N ASN A 465 -12.15 -17.69 -15.25
CA ASN A 465 -12.30 -18.01 -13.83
C ASN A 465 -13.32 -17.13 -13.12
N MET A 466 -13.91 -16.13 -13.78
CA MET A 466 -15.03 -15.32 -13.28
C MET A 466 -16.40 -15.85 -13.69
N GLU A 467 -16.46 -16.86 -14.57
CA GLU A 467 -17.73 -17.46 -14.99
C GLU A 467 -18.63 -17.83 -13.79
N GLY A 468 -19.91 -17.47 -13.88
CA GLY A 468 -20.92 -17.68 -12.84
C GLY A 468 -20.85 -16.74 -11.63
N CYS A 469 -19.99 -15.71 -11.64
CA CYS A 469 -19.90 -14.72 -10.57
C CYS A 469 -20.71 -13.46 -10.88
N ASP A 470 -21.68 -13.14 -10.01
CA ASP A 470 -22.54 -11.94 -10.15
C ASP A 470 -21.79 -10.61 -10.00
N SER A 471 -20.49 -10.61 -9.68
CA SER A 471 -19.68 -9.38 -9.62
C SER A 471 -19.38 -8.77 -11.00
N LEU A 472 -19.67 -9.50 -12.09
CA LEU A 472 -19.62 -8.99 -13.45
C LEU A 472 -21.04 -8.88 -14.02
N PRO A 473 -21.31 -7.89 -14.88
CA PRO A 473 -22.49 -7.93 -15.75
C PRO A 473 -22.57 -9.23 -16.54
N SER A 474 -23.78 -9.76 -16.74
CA SER A 474 -23.97 -10.99 -17.51
C SER A 474 -23.64 -10.80 -18.99
N ASP A 475 -23.89 -9.58 -19.49
CA ASP A 475 -23.54 -9.19 -20.85
C ASP A 475 -22.05 -8.85 -20.98
N LYS A 476 -21.39 -9.54 -21.92
CA LYS A 476 -19.96 -9.38 -22.19
C LYS A 476 -19.64 -8.00 -22.75
N GLU A 477 -20.50 -7.44 -23.60
CA GLU A 477 -20.27 -6.11 -24.18
C GLU A 477 -20.28 -5.04 -23.08
N THR A 478 -21.26 -5.10 -22.18
CA THR A 478 -21.37 -4.24 -20.98
C THR A 478 -20.15 -4.37 -20.09
N THR A 479 -19.66 -5.59 -19.85
CA THR A 479 -18.44 -5.83 -19.06
C THR A 479 -17.22 -5.16 -19.70
N LEU A 480 -17.02 -5.32 -21.01
CA LEU A 480 -15.89 -4.72 -21.73
C LEU A 480 -15.97 -3.20 -21.77
N LYS A 481 -17.17 -2.62 -21.95
CA LYS A 481 -17.37 -1.17 -21.90
C LYS A 481 -17.03 -0.57 -20.53
N LEU A 482 -17.48 -1.21 -19.45
CA LEU A 482 -17.12 -0.79 -18.09
C LEU A 482 -15.61 -0.96 -17.81
N MET A 483 -14.99 -2.02 -18.31
CA MET A 483 -13.54 -2.20 -18.22
C MET A 483 -12.81 -1.03 -18.90
N ASP A 484 -13.17 -0.70 -20.14
CA ASP A 484 -12.58 0.42 -20.89
C ASP A 484 -12.82 1.76 -20.17
N LEU A 485 -13.98 1.97 -19.54
CA LEU A 485 -14.28 3.16 -18.74
C LEU A 485 -13.30 3.30 -17.56
N PHE A 486 -13.03 2.21 -16.84
CA PHE A 486 -12.13 2.24 -15.69
C PHE A 486 -10.65 2.29 -16.10
N VAL A 487 -10.27 1.70 -17.24
CA VAL A 487 -8.94 1.91 -17.83
C VAL A 487 -8.77 3.38 -18.22
N LEU A 488 -9.79 4.01 -18.80
CA LEU A 488 -9.78 5.45 -19.11
C LEU A 488 -9.60 6.30 -17.85
N GLU A 489 -10.40 6.05 -16.81
CA GLU A 489 -10.30 6.74 -15.51
C GLU A 489 -8.86 6.64 -14.95
N LYS A 490 -8.30 5.43 -14.90
CA LYS A 490 -6.95 5.21 -14.37
C LYS A 490 -5.87 5.88 -15.23
N THR A 491 -6.02 5.84 -16.55
CA THR A 491 -5.07 6.49 -17.47
C THR A 491 -5.08 8.01 -17.31
N LEU A 492 -6.25 8.64 -17.12
CA LEU A 492 -6.36 10.07 -16.84
C LEU A 492 -5.68 10.43 -15.51
N TYR A 493 -5.89 9.61 -14.47
CA TYR A 493 -5.20 9.77 -13.19
C TYR A 493 -3.67 9.68 -13.31
N GLU A 494 -3.17 8.71 -14.08
CA GLU A 494 -1.74 8.52 -14.33
C GLU A 494 -1.09 9.73 -15.02
N VAL A 495 -1.78 10.39 -15.97
CA VAL A 495 -1.27 11.63 -16.60
C VAL A 495 -0.94 12.69 -15.54
N ILE A 496 -1.84 12.92 -14.56
CA ILE A 496 -1.60 13.87 -13.48
C ILE A 496 -0.34 13.49 -12.71
N TYR A 497 -0.23 12.21 -12.35
CA TYR A 497 0.88 11.72 -11.54
C TYR A 497 2.22 11.85 -12.27
N GLU A 498 2.30 11.46 -13.54
CA GLU A 498 3.55 11.51 -14.30
C GLU A 498 3.97 12.95 -14.64
N VAL A 499 3.03 13.85 -14.94
CA VAL A 499 3.34 15.28 -15.14
C VAL A 499 4.02 15.87 -13.91
N ALA A 500 3.53 15.53 -12.71
CA ALA A 500 4.05 16.09 -11.46
C ALA A 500 5.36 15.45 -10.99
N ASN A 501 5.55 14.14 -11.22
CA ASN A 501 6.62 13.37 -10.57
C ASN A 501 7.67 12.79 -11.52
N ARG A 502 7.30 12.41 -12.76
CA ARG A 502 8.19 11.74 -13.72
C ARG A 502 7.84 12.10 -15.18
N PRO A 503 8.17 13.32 -15.65
CA PRO A 503 7.79 13.78 -16.98
C PRO A 503 8.23 12.86 -18.14
N ASP A 504 9.38 12.19 -18.00
CA ASP A 504 9.90 11.23 -18.99
C ASP A 504 8.97 10.01 -19.22
N TRP A 505 8.11 9.70 -18.23
CA TRP A 505 7.18 8.57 -18.29
C TRP A 505 5.81 8.97 -18.84
N LEU A 506 5.54 10.27 -19.05
CA LEU A 506 4.25 10.80 -19.50
C LEU A 506 3.77 10.21 -20.83
N ALA A 507 4.69 9.80 -21.70
CA ALA A 507 4.33 9.15 -22.97
C ALA A 507 3.53 7.84 -22.77
N ILE A 508 3.72 7.14 -21.64
CA ILE A 508 3.05 5.87 -21.35
C ILE A 508 1.54 6.04 -21.15
N PRO A 509 1.04 6.88 -20.22
CA PRO A 509 -0.39 7.13 -20.11
C PRO A 509 -0.96 7.84 -21.34
N MET A 510 -0.21 8.71 -22.02
CA MET A 510 -0.67 9.32 -23.28
C MET A 510 -0.89 8.29 -24.40
N ASN A 511 -0.03 7.28 -24.51
CA ASN A 511 -0.24 6.15 -25.43
C ASN A 511 -1.44 5.28 -25.01
N GLY A 512 -1.73 5.18 -23.71
CA GLY A 512 -2.94 4.56 -23.18
C GLY A 512 -4.21 5.28 -23.65
N LEU A 513 -4.25 6.60 -23.47
CA LEU A 513 -5.39 7.43 -23.88
C LEU A 513 -5.66 7.33 -25.38
N ALA A 514 -4.61 7.39 -26.21
CA ALA A 514 -4.73 7.33 -27.67
C ALA A 514 -5.36 6.01 -28.17
N ARG A 515 -5.32 4.93 -27.38
CA ARG A 515 -5.99 3.66 -27.72
C ARG A 515 -7.46 3.63 -27.34
N LEU A 516 -7.87 4.44 -26.37
CA LEU A 516 -9.24 4.51 -25.86
C LEU A 516 -10.03 5.64 -26.52
N ILE A 517 -9.36 6.70 -26.95
CA ILE A 517 -9.95 7.93 -27.50
C ILE A 517 -9.05 8.47 -28.61
N ASN A 518 -9.65 8.77 -29.77
CA ASN A 518 -8.96 9.54 -30.80
C ASN A 518 -8.98 11.05 -30.47
N LEU A 519 -7.87 11.55 -29.92
CA LEU A 519 -7.69 12.96 -29.57
C LEU A 519 -7.10 13.81 -30.71
N ASP A 520 -6.64 13.20 -31.80
CA ASP A 520 -5.81 13.89 -32.80
C ASP A 520 -6.61 14.70 -33.86
N GLY A 521 -7.94 14.76 -33.75
CA GLY A 521 -8.77 15.27 -34.86
C GLY A 521 -9.23 14.13 -35.78
N GLU A 522 -10.19 14.41 -36.68
CA GLU A 522 -10.24 13.68 -37.95
C GLU A 522 -9.23 14.30 -38.91
#